data_AF-A0A7J4LAQ2-F1
#
_entry.id   AF-A0A7J4LAQ2-F1
#
_cell.length_a   1.000
_cell.length_b   1.000
_cell.length_c   1.000
_cell.angle_alpha   90.00
_cell.angle_beta   90.00
_cell.angle_gamma   90.00
#
_symmetry.space_group_name_H-M   'P 1'
#
loop_
_entity.id
_entity.type
_entity.pdbx_description
1 polymer ?
#
loop_
_entity_poly.entity_id
_entity_poly.type
_entity_poly.pdbx_seq_one_letter_code
_entity_poly.pdbx_strand_id
1 'polypeptide(L)' 'SVKIAKDKAGNIVRVSAEYDSAKKVAEELNIPIKDVILMTEYEVMQEYKKNKSSTEMD' A
#
# COMPACT_ATOMS: atom_id res chain seq x y z
N SER A 1 -7.39 -0.19 6.30
CA SER A 1 -7.74 -0.24 4.85
C SER A 1 -6.75 0.57 4.05
N VAL A 2 -6.65 0.32 2.74
CA VAL A 2 -5.79 1.08 1.81
C VAL A 2 -6.61 1.51 0.60
N LYS A 3 -6.46 2.76 0.17
CA LYS A 3 -7.03 3.29 -1.07
C LYS A 3 -5.99 3.23 -2.17
N ILE A 4 -6.37 2.66 -3.32
CA ILE A 4 -5.51 2.54 -4.50
C ILE A 4 -6.16 3.30 -5.64
N ALA A 5 -5.50 4.34 -6.14
CA ALA A 5 -5.89 5.03 -7.35
C ALA A 5 -5.12 4.44 -8.54
N LYS A 6 -5.82 4.20 -9.65
CA LYS A 6 -5.27 3.67 -10.89
C LYS A 6 -5.57 4.60 -12.06
N ASP A 7 -4.68 4.61 -13.06
CA ASP A 7 -4.97 5.22 -14.35
C ASP A 7 -5.91 4.35 -15.20
N LYS A 8 -6.23 4.82 -16.42
CA LYS A 8 -7.09 4.08 -17.36
C LYS A 8 -6.48 2.78 -17.88
N ALA A 9 -5.16 2.63 -17.82
CA ALA A 9 -4.43 1.42 -18.21
C ALA A 9 -4.29 0.44 -17.03
N GLY A 10 -4.83 0.78 -15.86
CA GLY A 10 -4.75 -0.05 -14.65
C GLY A 10 -3.43 0.07 -13.88
N ASN A 11 -2.56 1.03 -14.23
CA ASN A 11 -1.35 1.30 -13.47
C ASN A 11 -1.68 2.03 -12.17
N ILE A 12 -1.08 1.60 -11.06
CA ILE A 12 -1.22 2.31 -9.79
C ILE A 12 -0.54 3.68 -9.92
N VAL A 13 -1.30 4.74 -9.66
CA VAL A 13 -0.80 6.12 -9.58
C VAL A 13 -0.62 6.59 -8.14
N ARG A 14 -1.38 6.03 -7.20
CA ARG A 14 -1.28 6.35 -5.78
C ARG A 14 -1.78 5.22 -4.91
N VAL A 15 -1.09 4.99 -3.80
CA VAL A 15 -1.53 4.17 -2.68
C VAL A 15 -1.65 5.09 -1.47
N SER A 16 -2.67 4.90 -0.65
CA SER A 16 -2.85 5.70 0.57
C SER A 16 -3.44 4.85 1.68
N ALA A 17 -2.68 4.64 2.74
CA ALA A 17 -3.18 3.99 3.94
C ALA A 17 -4.20 4.90 4.66
N GLU A 18 -5.28 4.32 5.17
CA GLU A 18 -6.26 5.09 5.93
C GLU A 18 -5.69 5.47 7.31
N TYR A 19 -5.74 6.76 7.62
CA TYR A 19 -5.12 7.33 8.82
C TYR A 19 -5.60 6.67 10.11
N ASP A 20 -6.92 6.50 10.29
CA ASP A 20 -7.47 5.92 11.53
C ASP A 20 -7.06 4.46 11.71
N SER A 21 -6.96 3.69 10.60
CA SER A 21 -6.43 2.33 10.64
C SER A 21 -4.96 2.32 11.03
N ALA A 22 -4.14 3.17 10.39
CA ALA A 22 -2.72 3.25 10.66
C ALA A 22 -2.43 3.73 12.09
N LYS A 23 -3.22 4.68 12.60
CA LYS A 23 -3.12 5.19 13.97
C LYS A 23 -3.35 4.08 14.99
N LYS A 24 -4.41 3.30 14.82
CA LYS A 24 -4.72 2.18 15.73
C LYS A 24 -3.56 1.18 15.80
N VAL A 25 -3.00 0.79 14.66
CA VAL A 25 -1.87 -0.15 14.59
C VAL A 25 -0.60 0.46 15.20
N ALA A 26 -0.35 1.75 14.95
CA ALA A 26 0.81 2.45 15.52
C ALA A 26 0.76 2.49 17.05
N GLU A 27 -0.42 2.72 17.61
CA GLU A 27 -0.65 2.70 19.07
C GLU A 27 -0.47 1.29 19.65
N GLU A 28 -1.01 0.25 19.00
CA GLU A 28 -0.89 -1.15 19.43
C GLU A 28 0.57 -1.64 19.42
N LEU A 29 1.37 -1.18 18.45
CA LEU A 29 2.77 -1.58 18.28
C LEU A 29 3.76 -0.63 18.95
N ASN A 30 3.30 0.50 19.48
CA ASN A 30 4.13 1.57 20.04
C ASN A 30 5.23 2.06 19.07
N ILE A 31 4.86 2.32 17.82
CA ILE A 31 5.75 2.83 16.77
C ILE A 31 5.19 4.10 16.12
N PRO A 32 6.00 4.90 15.41
CA PRO A 32 5.50 6.07 14.70
C PRO A 32 4.46 5.70 13.62
N ILE A 33 3.33 6.42 13.60
CA ILE A 33 2.27 6.22 12.59
C ILE A 33 2.78 6.35 11.15
N LYS A 34 3.78 7.23 10.94
CA LYS A 34 4.41 7.42 9.64
C LYS A 34 5.04 6.13 9.13
N ASP A 35 5.63 5.34 10.02
CA ASP A 35 6.28 4.09 9.65
C ASP A 35 5.23 3.05 9.25
N VAL A 36 4.11 2.96 9.98
CA VAL A 36 2.97 2.10 9.61
C VAL A 36 2.44 2.44 8.23
N ILE A 37 2.22 3.73 7.94
CA ILE A 37 1.75 4.20 6.64
C ILE A 37 2.74 3.80 5.53
N LEU A 38 4.03 4.12 5.73
CA LEU A 38 5.06 3.85 4.73
C LEU A 38 5.25 2.36 4.47
N MET A 39 5.27 1.53 5.51
CA MET A 39 5.38 0.08 5.37
C MET A 39 4.17 -0.50 4.62
N THR A 40 2.96 -0.09 5.00
CA THR A 40 1.71 -0.53 4.37
C THR A 40 1.69 -0.17 2.88
N GLU A 41 2.00 1.08 2.53
CA GLU A 41 2.01 1.54 1.15
C GLU A 41 3.09 0.85 0.32
N TYR A 42 4.25 0.62 0.91
CA TYR A 42 5.35 -0.11 0.27
C TYR A 42 4.98 -1.56 -0.04
N GLU A 43 4.40 -2.28 0.92
CA GLU A 43 4.00 -3.69 0.74
C GLU A 43 2.99 -3.85 -0.40
N VAL A 44 1.95 -3.00 -0.43
CA VAL A 44 0.96 -2.99 -1.52
C VAL A 44 1.61 -2.74 -2.89
N MET A 45 2.58 -1.82 -2.96
CA MET A 45 3.31 -1.56 -4.20
C MET A 45 4.19 -2.72 -4.62
N GLN A 46 4.79 -3.46 -3.68
CA GLN A 46 5.60 -4.64 -4.00
C GLN A 46 4.73 -5.82 -4.47
N GLU A 47 3.58 -6.05 -3.84
CA GLU A 47 2.62 -7.05 -4.30
C GLU A 47 2.11 -6.73 -5.71
N TYR A 48 1.78 -5.47 -5.98
CA TYR A 48 1.38 -5.03 -7.31
C TYR A 48 2.45 -5.31 -8.36
N LYS A 49 3.72 -4.99 -8.06
CA LYS A 49 4.84 -5.24 -8.97
C LYS A 49 5.01 -6.73 -9.25
N LYS A 50 4.99 -7.57 -8.21
CA LYS A 50 5.09 -9.03 -8.34
C LYS A 50 4.01 -9.59 -9.26
N ASN A 51 2.75 -9.20 -9.03
CA ASN A 51 1.63 -9.68 -9.82
C ASN A 51 1.69 -9.20 -11.28
N LYS A 52 2.17 -7.98 -11.52
CA LYS A 52 2.35 -7.47 -12.89
C LYS A 52 3.44 -8.25 -13.64
N SER A 53 4.58 -8.52 -13.01
CA SER A 53 5.65 -9.34 -13.62
C SER A 53 5.22 -10.79 -13.92
N SER A 54 4.29 -11.36 -13.15
CA SER A 54 3.73 -12.68 -13.45
C SER A 54 2.73 -12.67 -14.61
N THR A 55 2.09 -11.53 -14.89
CA THR A 55 1.07 -11.42 -15.96
C THR A 55 1.68 -11.07 -17.33
N GLU A 56 2.87 -10.46 -17.36
CA GLU A 56 3.59 -10.08 -18.59
C GLU A 56 4.53 -11.18 -19.13
N MET A 57 4.65 -12.31 -18.43
CA MET A 57 5.49 -13.46 -18.80
C MET A 57 4.71 -14.65 -19.40
N ASP A 58 3.38 -14.54 -19.51
CA ASP A 58 2.49 -15.53 -20.14
C ASP A 58 2.07 -15.11 -21.55
#